data_AF-A0A9P7XEN4-F1
#
_entry.id   AF-A0A9P7XEN4-F1
#
_cell.length_a   1.000
_cell.length_b   1.000
_cell.length_c   1.000
_cell.angle_alpha   90.00
_cell.angle_beta   90.00
_cell.angle_gamma   90.00
#
_symmetry.space_group_name_H-M   'P 1'
#
loop_
_entity.id
_entity.type
_entity.pdbx_description
1 polymer ?
#
loop_
_entity_poly.entity_id
_entity_poly.type
_entity_poly.pdbx_seq_one_letter_code
_entity_poly.pdbx_strand_id
1 'polypeptide(L)'
;MFRNTYDSDNTVFSPQGRLHQVEYALEAVKQGSAVVGLRSKTHAVLLALKRSTGELASYQQKMFRIDDHVGIGIAGLTSDARVLSNFMRQQAMGSRMIFNRAIPVNRLVSAIADKAQVNTQEYGRRPYGVGFLVIGQDHTGPHLYEFSPSGTSYEYFAMSIGARSQSAKTYLEKHFEEFENCALEELIDHGLHALRETLQQDKELTNLNTSIGVVGPRGESEKGAKIKAGGAFRIMQDETIDQYLAKLPPKEDANAPAAPPAATGEDVPMEG
;
A
#
# COMPACT_ATOMS: atom_id res chain seq x y z
N MET A 1 -15.97 15.27 33.70
CA MET A 1 -15.36 14.64 32.52
C MET A 1 -15.89 13.20 32.48
N PHE A 2 -16.88 12.91 31.63
CA PHE A 2 -17.38 11.53 31.50
C PHE A 2 -16.25 10.69 30.92
N ARG A 3 -15.73 9.76 31.73
CA ARG A 3 -14.75 8.78 31.28
C ARG A 3 -15.49 7.85 30.32
N ASN A 4 -15.11 7.86 29.05
CA ASN A 4 -15.68 6.93 28.07
C ASN A 4 -15.51 5.51 28.64
N THR A 5 -16.61 4.82 28.92
CA THR A 5 -16.59 3.52 29.61
C THR A 5 -16.47 2.35 28.63
N TYR A 6 -16.46 2.64 27.32
CA TYR A 6 -16.51 1.64 26.25
C TYR A 6 -15.21 1.55 25.44
N ASP A 7 -14.10 2.08 25.97
CA ASP A 7 -12.82 2.10 25.24
C ASP A 7 -11.71 1.29 25.92
N SER A 8 -11.95 0.74 27.11
CA SER A 8 -10.95 -0.06 27.86
C SER A 8 -10.73 -1.45 27.28
N ASP A 9 -11.75 -2.03 26.67
CA ASP A 9 -11.77 -3.42 26.25
C ASP A 9 -12.05 -3.55 24.74
N ASN A 10 -11.44 -4.56 24.12
CA ASN A 10 -11.59 -4.82 22.69
C ASN A 10 -12.94 -5.47 22.32
N THR A 11 -13.61 -6.11 23.28
CA THR A 11 -14.86 -6.87 23.07
C THR A 11 -16.13 -6.07 23.37
N VAL A 12 -16.02 -4.85 23.89
CA VAL A 12 -17.16 -4.04 24.33
C VAL A 12 -17.60 -3.11 23.21
N PHE A 13 -18.88 -3.22 22.81
CA PHE A 13 -19.49 -2.31 21.86
C PHE A 13 -19.92 -1.01 22.54
N SER A 14 -19.73 0.10 21.83
CA SER A 14 -20.34 1.38 22.20
C SER A 14 -21.85 1.37 21.97
N PRO A 15 -22.62 2.31 22.56
CA PRO A 15 -24.05 2.48 22.27
C PRO A 15 -24.37 2.70 20.79
N GLN A 16 -23.39 3.09 19.97
CA GLN A 16 -23.50 3.26 18.52
C GLN A 16 -23.14 1.99 17.73
N GLY A 17 -22.86 0.86 18.40
CA GLY A 17 -22.49 -0.40 17.76
C GLY A 17 -21.07 -0.41 17.21
N ARG A 18 -20.15 0.38 17.79
CA ARG A 18 -18.75 0.51 17.33
C ARG A 18 -17.79 -0.12 18.33
N LEU A 19 -16.67 -0.66 17.84
CA LEU A 19 -15.57 -1.17 18.66
C LEU A 19 -14.42 -0.15 18.69
N HIS A 20 -14.34 0.66 19.75
CA HIS A 20 -13.38 1.76 19.81
C HIS A 20 -11.92 1.30 19.68
N GLN A 21 -11.55 0.16 20.25
CA GLN A 21 -10.19 -0.40 20.13
C GLN A 21 -9.81 -0.72 18.67
N VAL A 22 -10.76 -1.15 17.85
CA VAL A 22 -10.53 -1.40 16.41
C VAL A 22 -10.35 -0.07 15.69
N GLU A 23 -11.12 0.95 16.04
CA GLU A 23 -11.00 2.28 15.44
C GLU A 23 -9.67 2.95 15.79
N TYR A 24 -9.20 2.79 17.02
CA TYR A 24 -7.88 3.28 17.43
C TYR A 24 -6.77 2.55 16.69
N ALA A 25 -6.92 1.24 16.44
CA ALA A 25 -5.99 0.49 15.61
C ALA A 25 -5.98 1.00 14.16
N LEU A 26 -7.14 1.34 13.58
CA LEU A 26 -7.25 1.96 12.26
C LEU A 26 -6.58 3.33 12.21
N GLU A 27 -6.73 4.15 13.26
CA GLU A 27 -6.02 5.43 13.37
C GLU A 27 -4.50 5.23 13.47
N ALA A 28 -4.03 4.19 14.17
CA ALA A 28 -2.61 3.86 14.22
C ALA A 28 -2.05 3.48 12.83
N VAL A 29 -2.85 2.83 11.97
CA VAL A 29 -2.46 2.56 10.58
C VAL A 29 -2.27 3.86 9.80
N LYS A 30 -3.15 4.85 9.97
CA LYS A 30 -3.04 6.17 9.32
C LYS A 30 -1.80 6.95 9.76
N GLN A 31 -1.27 6.69 10.96
CA GLN A 31 0.00 7.25 11.42
C GLN A 31 1.23 6.55 10.80
N GLY A 32 1.05 5.37 10.19
CA GLY A 32 2.07 4.64 9.44
C GLY A 32 2.59 5.42 8.22
N SER A 33 3.76 5.05 7.68
CA SER A 33 4.22 5.70 6.45
C SER A 33 3.35 5.28 5.28
N ALA A 34 3.24 6.12 4.27
CA ALA A 34 2.50 5.80 3.07
C ALA A 34 3.07 4.57 2.35
N VAL A 35 2.17 3.70 1.92
CA VAL A 35 2.44 2.59 1.00
C VAL A 35 1.36 2.60 -0.06
N VAL A 36 1.77 2.59 -1.32
CA VAL A 36 0.90 2.52 -2.49
C VAL A 36 1.07 1.15 -3.14
N GLY A 37 -0.02 0.55 -3.58
CA GLY A 37 -0.03 -0.67 -4.37
C GLY A 37 -0.84 -0.51 -5.64
N LEU A 38 -0.36 -1.06 -6.74
CA LEU A 38 -1.03 -1.09 -8.04
C LEU A 38 -0.84 -2.46 -8.69
N ARG A 39 -1.78 -2.87 -9.54
CA ARG A 39 -1.62 -4.06 -10.38
C ARG A 39 -2.04 -3.81 -11.82
N SER A 40 -1.31 -4.44 -12.75
CA SER A 40 -1.69 -4.62 -14.15
C SER A 40 -2.09 -6.09 -14.38
N LYS A 41 -2.35 -6.46 -15.64
CA LYS A 41 -2.56 -7.86 -16.05
C LYS A 41 -1.35 -8.76 -15.78
N THR A 42 -0.15 -8.18 -15.71
CA THR A 42 1.11 -8.93 -15.70
C THR A 42 1.93 -8.73 -14.44
N HIS A 43 1.83 -7.57 -13.79
CA HIS A 43 2.63 -7.20 -12.62
C HIS A 43 1.76 -6.69 -11.48
N ALA A 44 2.23 -6.85 -10.26
CA ALA A 44 1.74 -6.08 -9.11
C ALA A 44 2.94 -5.44 -8.40
N VAL A 45 2.78 -4.18 -8.02
CA VAL A 45 3.85 -3.32 -7.50
C VAL A 45 3.41 -2.71 -6.18
N LEU A 46 4.36 -2.60 -5.25
CA LEU A 46 4.26 -1.84 -4.02
C LEU A 46 5.32 -0.74 -4.02
N LEU A 47 4.94 0.46 -3.62
CA LEU A 47 5.86 1.57 -3.41
C LEU A 47 5.68 2.08 -1.99
N ALA A 48 6.75 2.09 -1.22
CA ALA A 48 6.71 2.44 0.19
C ALA A 48 7.62 3.62 0.49
N LEU A 49 7.09 4.58 1.25
CA LEU A 49 7.87 5.67 1.82
C LEU A 49 8.49 5.22 3.15
N LYS A 50 9.80 5.04 3.16
CA LYS A 50 10.58 4.82 4.37
C LYS A 50 10.72 6.13 5.15
N ARG A 51 10.73 6.04 6.48
CA ARG A 51 11.05 7.17 7.38
C ARG A 51 12.33 6.86 8.13
N SER A 52 13.14 7.89 8.34
CA SER A 52 14.24 7.88 9.30
C SER A 52 13.83 8.67 10.55
N THR A 53 14.31 8.23 11.71
CA THR A 53 14.10 8.91 13.00
C THR A 53 15.10 10.04 13.26
N GLY A 54 16.14 10.15 12.44
CA GLY A 54 17.18 11.18 12.54
C GLY A 54 18.35 10.90 11.60
N GLU A 55 19.28 11.83 11.49
CA GLU A 55 20.42 11.74 10.54
C GLU A 55 21.34 10.54 10.79
N LEU A 56 21.46 10.11 12.04
CA LEU A 56 22.27 8.95 12.43
C LEU A 56 21.53 7.61 12.28
N ALA A 57 20.24 7.64 11.96
CA ALA A 57 19.42 6.44 11.89
C ALA A 57 19.22 5.96 10.44
N SER A 58 19.32 4.64 10.25
CA SER A 58 18.93 4.00 9.00
C SER A 58 17.41 4.08 8.80
N TYR A 59 16.99 4.10 7.54
CA TYR A 59 15.58 4.03 7.19
C TYR A 59 14.94 2.70 7.59
N GLN A 60 13.76 2.77 8.21
CA GLN A 60 13.02 1.58 8.59
C GLN A 60 12.44 0.88 7.35
N GLN A 61 12.72 -0.41 7.21
CA GLN A 61 12.15 -1.25 6.15
C GLN A 61 10.62 -1.36 6.29
N LYS A 62 9.91 -1.13 5.18
CA LYS A 62 8.43 -1.15 5.11
C LYS A 62 7.86 -2.29 4.28
N MET A 63 8.72 -3.04 3.58
CA MET A 63 8.29 -4.19 2.80
C MET A 63 8.97 -5.46 3.28
N PHE A 64 8.20 -6.55 3.27
CA PHE A 64 8.70 -7.85 3.65
C PHE A 64 8.32 -8.88 2.58
N ARG A 65 9.29 -9.71 2.23
CA ARG A 65 9.03 -10.91 1.46
C ARG A 65 8.39 -11.98 2.34
N ILE A 66 7.30 -12.58 1.85
CA ILE A 66 6.58 -13.67 2.52
C ILE A 66 6.92 -15.02 1.88
N ASP A 67 6.83 -15.11 0.55
CA ASP A 67 7.23 -16.28 -0.23
C ASP A 67 7.91 -15.81 -1.53
N ASP A 68 8.30 -16.72 -2.42
CA ASP A 68 8.75 -16.38 -3.77
C ASP A 68 7.68 -15.60 -4.55
N HIS A 69 6.38 -15.87 -4.36
CA HIS A 69 5.29 -15.26 -5.16
C HIS A 69 4.47 -14.21 -4.41
N VAL A 70 4.85 -13.85 -3.17
CA VAL A 70 4.11 -12.91 -2.32
C VAL A 70 5.04 -11.95 -1.57
N GLY A 71 4.70 -10.66 -1.62
CA GLY A 71 5.31 -9.61 -0.83
C GLY A 71 4.26 -8.75 -0.13
N ILE A 72 4.66 -8.10 0.97
CA ILE A 72 3.79 -7.18 1.71
C ILE A 72 4.46 -5.83 1.92
N GLY A 73 3.65 -4.78 1.96
CA GLY A 73 3.98 -3.45 2.43
C GLY A 73 3.15 -3.11 3.66
N ILE A 74 3.75 -2.45 4.65
CA ILE A 74 3.17 -2.30 5.99
C ILE A 74 2.96 -0.83 6.39
N ALA A 75 1.81 -0.53 7.01
CA ALA A 75 1.56 0.75 7.68
C ALA A 75 1.01 0.53 9.09
N GLY A 76 1.58 1.24 10.07
CA GLY A 76 1.26 1.09 11.50
C GLY A 76 2.41 0.46 12.30
N LEU A 77 2.07 -0.28 13.35
CA LEU A 77 3.00 -0.87 14.31
C LEU A 77 3.86 -1.99 13.69
N THR A 78 5.17 -1.79 13.65
CA THR A 78 6.09 -2.76 13.02
C THR A 78 6.26 -4.05 13.83
N SER A 79 6.06 -4.01 15.14
CA SER A 79 6.04 -5.21 15.99
C SER A 79 4.92 -6.16 15.56
N ASP A 80 3.71 -5.64 15.39
CA ASP A 80 2.54 -6.41 14.94
C ASP A 80 2.74 -6.92 13.52
N ALA A 81 3.33 -6.09 12.66
CA ALA A 81 3.69 -6.47 11.30
C ALA A 81 4.61 -7.71 11.26
N ARG A 82 5.59 -7.79 12.16
CA ARG A 82 6.51 -8.94 12.26
C ARG A 82 5.78 -10.21 12.71
N VAL A 83 4.85 -10.09 13.65
CA VAL A 83 4.04 -11.23 14.11
C VAL A 83 3.20 -11.79 12.96
N LEU A 84 2.47 -10.92 12.25
CA LEU A 84 1.60 -11.34 11.15
C LEU A 84 2.40 -11.82 9.93
N SER A 85 3.52 -11.18 9.57
CA SER A 85 4.37 -11.64 8.46
C SER A 85 5.00 -13.01 8.73
N ASN A 86 5.42 -13.29 9.98
CA ASN A 86 5.91 -14.62 10.34
C ASN A 86 4.80 -15.67 10.27
N PHE A 87 3.59 -15.33 10.69
CA PHE A 87 2.42 -16.20 10.52
C PHE A 87 2.12 -16.46 9.03
N MET A 88 2.18 -15.43 8.17
CA MET A 88 2.01 -15.60 6.71
C MET A 88 3.08 -16.53 6.12
N ARG A 89 4.35 -16.39 6.53
CA ARG A 89 5.44 -17.27 6.11
C ARG A 89 5.17 -18.71 6.51
N GLN A 90 4.69 -18.95 7.73
CA GLN A 90 4.30 -20.28 8.19
C GLN A 90 3.18 -20.88 7.34
N GLN A 91 2.15 -20.10 6.99
CA GLN A 91 1.07 -20.55 6.12
C GLN A 91 1.57 -20.90 4.71
N ALA A 92 2.44 -20.07 4.13
CA ALA A 92 3.03 -20.31 2.81
C ALA A 92 3.91 -21.58 2.79
N MET A 93 4.80 -21.74 3.78
CA MET A 93 5.61 -22.94 3.93
C MET A 93 4.76 -24.19 4.17
N GLY A 94 3.72 -24.09 4.99
CA GLY A 94 2.79 -25.19 5.25
C GLY A 94 2.09 -25.67 3.98
N SER A 95 1.64 -24.77 3.11
CA SER A 95 1.05 -25.13 1.82
C SER A 95 2.04 -25.87 0.92
N ARG A 96 3.30 -25.41 0.86
CA ARG A 96 4.35 -26.08 0.10
C ARG A 96 4.65 -27.47 0.66
N MET A 97 4.71 -27.61 1.98
CA MET A 97 4.99 -28.88 2.63
C MET A 97 3.87 -29.92 2.43
N ILE A 98 2.60 -29.50 2.54
CA ILE A 98 1.45 -30.42 2.49
C ILE A 98 1.02 -30.70 1.05
N PHE A 99 0.98 -29.69 0.20
CA PHE A 99 0.36 -29.77 -1.13
C PHE A 99 1.37 -29.61 -2.27
N ASN A 100 2.65 -29.42 -1.98
CA ASN A 100 3.71 -29.15 -2.96
C ASN A 100 3.39 -27.99 -3.92
N ARG A 101 2.62 -26.99 -3.44
CA ARG A 101 2.21 -25.83 -4.25
C ARG A 101 2.22 -24.53 -3.43
N ALA A 102 2.42 -23.42 -4.14
CA ALA A 102 2.27 -22.08 -3.60
C ALA A 102 0.85 -21.88 -3.04
N ILE A 103 0.74 -21.20 -1.90
CA ILE A 103 -0.57 -20.83 -1.36
C ILE A 103 -1.20 -19.73 -2.25
N PRO A 104 -2.47 -19.87 -2.67
CA PRO A 104 -3.18 -18.79 -3.36
C PRO A 104 -3.21 -17.51 -2.51
N VAL A 105 -3.10 -16.35 -3.14
CA VAL A 105 -2.92 -15.08 -2.41
C VAL A 105 -4.15 -14.78 -1.56
N ASN A 106 -5.35 -15.01 -2.11
CA ASN A 106 -6.61 -14.82 -1.40
C ASN A 106 -6.67 -15.64 -0.09
N ARG A 107 -6.26 -16.92 -0.11
CA ARG A 107 -6.28 -17.79 1.07
C ARG A 107 -5.30 -17.32 2.14
N LEU A 108 -4.14 -16.84 1.72
CA LEU A 108 -3.14 -16.29 2.64
C LEU A 108 -3.66 -15.02 3.34
N VAL A 109 -4.34 -14.14 2.60
CA VAL A 109 -4.92 -12.91 3.13
C VAL A 109 -6.12 -13.19 4.03
N SER A 110 -6.99 -14.13 3.66
CA SER A 110 -8.09 -14.58 4.53
C SER A 110 -7.57 -15.17 5.85
N ALA A 111 -6.49 -15.95 5.81
CA ALA A 111 -5.91 -16.53 7.03
C ALA A 111 -5.40 -15.46 8.02
N ILE A 112 -4.85 -14.33 7.52
CA ILE A 112 -4.45 -13.22 8.41
C ILE A 112 -5.66 -12.42 8.90
N ALA A 113 -6.70 -12.29 8.09
CA ALA A 113 -7.96 -11.66 8.46
C ALA A 113 -8.62 -12.42 9.62
N ASP A 114 -8.75 -13.73 9.50
CA ASP A 114 -9.29 -14.61 10.54
C ASP A 114 -8.46 -14.52 11.83
N LYS A 115 -7.12 -14.55 11.70
CA LYS A 115 -6.21 -14.40 12.85
C LYS A 115 -6.38 -13.05 13.55
N ALA A 116 -6.55 -11.97 12.79
CA ALA A 116 -6.77 -10.64 13.34
C ALA A 116 -8.14 -10.52 14.02
N GLN A 117 -9.16 -11.16 13.45
CA GLN A 117 -10.51 -11.12 13.97
C GLN A 117 -10.64 -11.77 15.35
N VAL A 118 -9.87 -12.82 15.63
CA VAL A 118 -9.80 -13.40 16.99
C VAL A 118 -9.39 -12.35 18.04
N ASN A 119 -8.46 -11.46 17.68
CA ASN A 119 -7.98 -10.41 18.58
C ASN A 119 -8.98 -9.25 18.79
N THR A 120 -10.11 -9.22 18.06
CA THR A 120 -11.20 -8.27 18.28
C THR A 120 -12.33 -8.85 19.16
N GLN A 121 -12.32 -10.17 19.39
CA GLN A 121 -13.39 -10.89 20.10
C GLN A 121 -12.94 -11.59 21.39
N GLU A 122 -11.64 -11.89 21.54
CA GLU A 122 -11.12 -12.47 22.78
C GLU A 122 -10.72 -11.41 23.81
N TYR A 123 -11.22 -11.55 25.04
CA TYR A 123 -10.89 -10.67 26.16
C TYR A 123 -9.37 -10.67 26.46
N GLY A 124 -8.84 -9.51 26.86
CA GLY A 124 -7.44 -9.35 27.26
C GLY A 124 -6.45 -9.31 26.09
N ARG A 125 -6.92 -9.34 24.85
CA ARG A 125 -6.12 -9.06 23.66
C ARG A 125 -6.36 -7.64 23.17
N ARG A 126 -5.46 -7.16 22.30
CA ARG A 126 -5.71 -5.95 21.51
C ARG A 126 -5.71 -6.28 20.01
N PRO A 127 -6.51 -5.56 19.20
CA PRO A 127 -6.37 -5.62 17.74
C PRO A 127 -4.94 -5.31 17.32
N TYR A 128 -4.53 -5.90 16.20
CA TYR A 128 -3.25 -5.55 15.59
C TYR A 128 -3.30 -4.09 15.13
N GLY A 129 -2.29 -3.28 15.39
CA GLY A 129 -2.23 -1.87 14.99
C GLY A 129 -1.56 -1.68 13.64
N VAL A 130 -1.82 -2.57 12.67
CA VAL A 130 -1.12 -2.60 11.38
C VAL A 130 -2.08 -2.96 10.25
N GLY A 131 -1.93 -2.26 9.12
CA GLY A 131 -2.56 -2.58 7.85
C GLY A 131 -1.51 -3.04 6.85
N PHE A 132 -1.88 -3.97 5.97
CA PHE A 132 -1.00 -4.49 4.91
C PHE A 132 -1.57 -4.18 3.54
N LEU A 133 -0.68 -3.85 2.61
CA LEU A 133 -0.90 -4.11 1.20
C LEU A 133 -0.13 -5.38 0.84
N VAL A 134 -0.83 -6.37 0.29
CA VAL A 134 -0.29 -7.67 -0.08
C VAL A 134 -0.34 -7.77 -1.60
N ILE A 135 0.83 -7.89 -2.22
CA ILE A 135 0.93 -8.22 -3.65
C ILE A 135 1.37 -9.67 -3.81
N GLY A 136 0.79 -10.35 -4.77
CA GLY A 136 1.25 -11.68 -5.13
C GLY A 136 0.81 -12.06 -6.52
N GLN A 137 1.44 -13.10 -7.07
CA GLN A 137 1.04 -13.68 -8.34
C GLN A 137 0.77 -15.16 -8.15
N ASP A 138 -0.44 -15.58 -8.49
CA ASP A 138 -0.82 -16.98 -8.52
C ASP A 138 -1.33 -17.37 -9.92
N HIS A 139 -2.02 -18.50 -10.03
CA HIS A 139 -2.49 -19.01 -11.32
C HIS A 139 -3.59 -18.14 -11.96
N THR A 140 -4.26 -17.28 -11.20
CA THR A 140 -5.25 -16.32 -11.73
C THR A 140 -4.63 -14.99 -12.15
N GLY A 141 -3.36 -14.76 -11.83
CA GLY A 141 -2.61 -13.57 -12.24
C GLY A 141 -2.08 -12.77 -11.04
N PRO A 142 -1.73 -11.49 -11.26
CA PRO A 142 -1.30 -10.58 -10.21
C PRO A 142 -2.50 -10.09 -9.39
N HIS A 143 -2.33 -10.06 -8.08
CA HIS A 143 -3.32 -9.62 -7.12
C HIS A 143 -2.76 -8.55 -6.19
N LEU A 144 -3.63 -7.65 -5.76
CA LEU A 144 -3.37 -6.65 -4.74
C LEU A 144 -4.51 -6.72 -3.71
N TYR A 145 -4.17 -7.05 -2.47
CA TYR A 145 -5.11 -7.07 -1.36
C TYR A 145 -4.75 -6.02 -0.32
N GLU A 146 -5.76 -5.39 0.24
CA GLU A 146 -5.66 -4.67 1.50
C GLU A 146 -6.09 -5.60 2.64
N PHE A 147 -5.29 -5.65 3.70
CA PHE A 147 -5.71 -6.19 4.99
C PHE A 147 -5.79 -5.06 6.00
N SER A 148 -6.92 -5.02 6.71
CA SER A 148 -7.21 -4.06 7.76
C SER A 148 -7.26 -4.74 9.14
N PRO A 149 -6.81 -4.06 10.21
CA PRO A 149 -6.84 -4.59 11.56
C PRO A 149 -8.25 -4.90 12.11
N SER A 150 -9.30 -4.47 11.41
CA SER A 150 -10.69 -4.88 11.67
C SER A 150 -11.00 -6.34 11.28
N GLY A 151 -10.03 -7.08 10.75
CA GLY A 151 -10.26 -8.43 10.24
C GLY A 151 -10.92 -8.47 8.86
N THR A 152 -10.96 -7.34 8.15
CA THR A 152 -11.46 -7.27 6.78
C THR A 152 -10.32 -7.30 5.79
N SER A 153 -10.56 -7.93 4.64
CA SER A 153 -9.64 -7.91 3.51
C SER A 153 -10.39 -7.76 2.20
N TYR A 154 -9.88 -6.91 1.31
CA TYR A 154 -10.48 -6.65 0.01
C TYR A 154 -9.42 -6.67 -1.08
N GLU A 155 -9.84 -7.10 -2.27
CA GLU A 155 -9.00 -7.04 -3.47
C GLU A 155 -9.20 -5.71 -4.19
N TYR A 156 -8.11 -5.11 -4.67
CA TYR A 156 -8.11 -3.82 -5.34
C TYR A 156 -7.33 -3.86 -6.66
N PHE A 157 -7.63 -2.93 -7.56
CA PHE A 157 -6.78 -2.62 -8.72
C PHE A 157 -5.62 -1.70 -8.33
N ALA A 158 -5.90 -0.73 -7.47
CA ALA A 158 -4.91 0.10 -6.81
C ALA A 158 -5.41 0.52 -5.43
N MET A 159 -4.51 0.67 -4.46
CA MET A 159 -4.84 1.08 -3.10
C MET A 159 -3.66 1.79 -2.43
N SER A 160 -3.95 2.66 -1.47
CA SER A 160 -2.94 3.32 -0.64
C SER A 160 -3.33 3.30 0.83
N ILE A 161 -2.37 3.00 1.70
CA ILE A 161 -2.52 2.99 3.17
C ILE A 161 -1.44 3.87 3.82
N GLY A 162 -1.66 4.26 5.07
CA GLY A 162 -0.73 5.09 5.84
C GLY A 162 -1.02 6.59 5.75
N ALA A 163 -0.04 7.39 6.16
CA ALA A 163 -0.17 8.83 6.29
C ALA A 163 -0.45 9.50 4.94
N ARG A 164 -1.50 10.32 4.90
CA ARG A 164 -1.93 11.08 3.71
C ARG A 164 -2.21 10.20 2.49
N SER A 165 -2.63 8.96 2.71
CA SER A 165 -3.01 8.04 1.64
C SER A 165 -4.16 8.57 0.77
N GLN A 166 -5.01 9.46 1.30
CA GLN A 166 -6.13 10.03 0.54
C GLN A 166 -5.66 10.77 -0.71
N SER A 167 -4.55 11.51 -0.65
CA SER A 167 -4.00 12.19 -1.83
C SER A 167 -3.57 11.20 -2.91
N ALA A 168 -2.93 10.10 -2.51
CA ALA A 168 -2.60 9.01 -3.44
C ALA A 168 -3.86 8.38 -4.02
N LYS A 169 -4.89 8.10 -3.20
CA LYS A 169 -6.16 7.53 -3.68
C LYS A 169 -6.81 8.41 -4.75
N THR A 170 -6.85 9.73 -4.56
CA THR A 170 -7.38 10.66 -5.56
C THR A 170 -6.63 10.58 -6.89
N TYR A 171 -5.31 10.40 -6.89
CA TYR A 171 -4.55 10.17 -8.13
C TYR A 171 -4.88 8.81 -8.75
N LEU A 172 -4.88 7.74 -7.94
CA LEU A 172 -5.15 6.38 -8.40
C LEU A 172 -6.56 6.26 -9.01
N GLU A 173 -7.56 6.88 -8.41
CA GLU A 173 -8.94 6.91 -8.91
C GLU A 173 -9.10 7.59 -10.27
N LYS A 174 -8.20 8.53 -10.62
CA LYS A 174 -8.23 9.20 -11.93
C LYS A 174 -7.60 8.39 -13.04
N HIS A 175 -6.62 7.54 -12.71
CA HIS A 175 -5.77 6.85 -13.69
C HIS A 175 -5.95 5.33 -13.69
N PHE A 176 -6.87 4.76 -12.89
CA PHE A 176 -6.94 3.31 -12.70
C PHE A 176 -7.22 2.50 -13.97
N GLU A 177 -7.90 3.10 -14.95
CA GLU A 177 -8.21 2.46 -16.23
C GLU A 177 -6.95 2.25 -17.09
N GLU A 178 -5.90 3.05 -16.88
CA GLU A 178 -4.64 2.95 -17.60
C GLU A 178 -3.82 1.73 -17.11
N PHE A 179 -3.92 1.39 -15.83
CA PHE A 179 -3.05 0.40 -15.17
C PHE A 179 -3.14 -1.01 -15.74
N GLU A 180 -4.29 -1.41 -16.28
CA GLU A 180 -4.55 -2.79 -16.70
C GLU A 180 -3.56 -3.25 -17.79
N ASN A 181 -3.19 -2.35 -18.70
CA ASN A 181 -2.34 -2.65 -19.86
C ASN A 181 -0.93 -2.08 -19.73
N CYS A 182 -0.61 -1.41 -18.62
CA CYS A 182 0.73 -0.86 -18.38
C CYS A 182 1.81 -1.95 -18.32
N ALA A 183 2.96 -1.62 -18.90
CA ALA A 183 4.20 -2.32 -18.65
C ALA A 183 4.70 -2.06 -17.21
N LEU A 184 5.73 -2.80 -16.76
CA LEU A 184 6.27 -2.64 -15.41
C LEU A 184 6.73 -1.20 -15.12
N GLU A 185 7.44 -0.59 -16.07
CA GLU A 185 8.02 0.75 -15.92
C GLU A 185 6.92 1.81 -15.74
N GLU A 186 5.92 1.81 -16.62
CA GLU A 186 4.77 2.73 -16.57
C GLU A 186 3.98 2.55 -15.27
N LEU A 187 3.79 1.31 -14.83
CA LEU A 187 3.10 1.00 -13.58
C LEU A 187 3.88 1.53 -12.36
N ILE A 188 5.22 1.46 -12.39
CA ILE A 188 6.09 2.06 -11.36
C ILE A 188 5.97 3.59 -11.41
N ASP A 189 5.94 4.21 -12.59
CA ASP A 189 5.86 5.66 -12.75
C ASP A 189 4.56 6.22 -12.16
N HIS A 190 3.41 5.60 -12.46
CA HIS A 190 2.13 5.93 -11.82
C HIS A 190 2.18 5.75 -10.29
N GLY A 191 2.83 4.69 -9.83
CA GLY A 191 3.00 4.43 -8.41
C GLY A 191 3.86 5.48 -7.70
N LEU A 192 4.94 5.95 -8.34
CA LEU A 192 5.80 7.01 -7.82
C LEU A 192 5.06 8.36 -7.81
N HIS A 193 4.25 8.64 -8.83
CA HIS A 193 3.35 9.80 -8.84
C HIS A 193 2.39 9.78 -7.65
N ALA A 194 1.66 8.67 -7.49
CA ALA A 194 0.74 8.51 -6.37
C ALA A 194 1.46 8.63 -5.01
N LEU A 195 2.65 8.03 -4.87
CA LEU A 195 3.43 8.11 -3.63
C LEU A 195 3.92 9.53 -3.35
N ARG A 196 4.32 10.28 -4.38
CA ARG A 196 4.74 11.68 -4.25
C ARG A 196 3.62 12.57 -3.73
N GLU A 197 2.37 12.34 -4.14
CA GLU A 197 1.20 13.08 -3.61
C GLU A 197 1.00 12.90 -2.10
N THR A 198 1.60 11.85 -1.50
CA THR A 198 1.59 11.64 -0.05
C THR A 198 2.69 12.39 0.70
N LEU A 199 3.59 13.12 0.02
CA LEU A 199 4.71 13.86 0.63
C LEU A 199 4.33 15.25 1.12
N GLN A 200 5.15 15.82 2.02
CA GLN A 200 5.01 17.23 2.44
C GLN A 200 5.50 18.12 1.29
N GLN A 201 5.07 19.39 1.24
CA GLN A 201 5.44 20.29 0.14
C GLN A 201 6.96 20.40 -0.04
N ASP A 202 7.72 20.38 1.06
CA ASP A 202 9.18 20.53 1.04
C ASP A 202 9.96 19.21 1.00
N LYS A 203 9.30 18.09 0.68
CA LYS A 203 9.94 16.77 0.65
C LYS A 203 9.81 16.13 -0.71
N GLU A 204 10.91 15.51 -1.13
CA GLU A 204 11.02 14.79 -2.40
C GLU A 204 11.25 13.29 -2.15
N LEU A 205 10.95 12.49 -3.17
CA LEU A 205 11.31 11.09 -3.19
C LEU A 205 12.80 10.97 -3.51
N THR A 206 13.51 10.22 -2.67
CA THR A 206 14.93 9.90 -2.85
C THR A 206 15.11 8.39 -2.81
N ASN A 207 16.23 7.90 -3.34
CA ASN A 207 16.58 6.48 -3.28
C ASN A 207 16.67 5.93 -1.84
N LEU A 208 17.05 6.78 -0.87
CA LEU A 208 17.11 6.42 0.54
C LEU A 208 15.73 6.29 1.18
N ASN A 209 14.76 7.12 0.80
CA ASN A 209 13.43 7.14 1.41
C ASN A 209 12.38 6.33 0.63
N THR A 210 12.69 5.87 -0.58
CA THR A 210 11.75 5.12 -1.42
C THR A 210 12.16 3.66 -1.49
N SER A 211 11.18 2.76 -1.57
CA SER A 211 11.43 1.35 -1.89
C SER A 211 10.32 0.82 -2.77
N ILE A 212 10.69 0.02 -3.77
CA ILE A 212 9.76 -0.54 -4.76
C ILE A 212 9.80 -2.06 -4.67
N GLY A 213 8.65 -2.69 -4.45
CA GLY A 213 8.48 -4.14 -4.44
C GLY A 213 7.71 -4.57 -5.68
N VAL A 214 8.19 -5.58 -6.40
CA VAL A 214 7.57 -6.04 -7.65
C VAL A 214 7.36 -7.54 -7.59
N VAL A 215 6.18 -7.99 -8.01
CA VAL A 215 5.89 -9.37 -8.39
C VAL A 215 5.35 -9.36 -9.82
N GLY A 216 5.80 -10.30 -10.64
CA GLY A 216 5.52 -10.29 -12.07
C GLY A 216 6.74 -10.62 -12.91
N PRO A 217 6.55 -10.84 -14.22
CA PRO A 217 7.63 -11.06 -15.18
C PRO A 217 8.75 -10.02 -15.09
N ARG A 218 9.84 -10.30 -15.80
CA ARG A 218 10.98 -9.41 -15.87
C ARG A 218 10.63 -8.16 -16.67
N GLY A 219 10.93 -6.98 -16.12
CA GLY A 219 10.85 -5.71 -16.86
C GLY A 219 12.07 -5.47 -17.75
N GLU A 220 11.94 -4.52 -18.67
CA GLU A 220 13.04 -4.18 -19.59
C GLU A 220 14.26 -3.59 -18.87
N SER A 221 14.03 -2.81 -17.82
CA SER A 221 15.10 -2.19 -17.02
C SER A 221 15.81 -3.16 -16.08
N GLU A 222 15.38 -4.42 -16.01
CA GLU A 222 15.97 -5.46 -15.16
C GLU A 222 16.88 -6.42 -15.92
N LYS A 223 17.30 -6.10 -17.15
CA LYS A 223 18.25 -6.89 -17.95
C LYS A 223 19.58 -7.06 -17.18
N GLY A 224 19.90 -8.29 -16.75
CA GLY A 224 20.99 -8.64 -15.82
C GLY A 224 20.57 -9.42 -14.56
N ALA A 225 19.43 -9.11 -13.94
CA ALA A 225 18.95 -9.79 -12.72
C ALA A 225 18.57 -11.28 -12.93
N LYS A 226 19.01 -12.17 -12.02
CA LYS A 226 18.59 -13.59 -11.99
C LYS A 226 17.21 -13.70 -11.32
N ILE A 227 16.14 -13.48 -12.08
CA ILE A 227 14.76 -13.64 -11.60
C ILE A 227 14.32 -15.09 -11.83
N LYS A 228 13.80 -15.75 -10.80
CA LYS A 228 13.25 -17.12 -10.91
C LYS A 228 12.10 -17.14 -11.92
N ALA A 229 11.94 -18.25 -12.63
CA ALA A 229 10.84 -18.47 -13.56
C ALA A 229 9.49 -18.19 -12.86
N GLY A 230 8.65 -17.35 -13.47
CA GLY A 230 7.37 -16.91 -12.90
C GLY A 230 7.41 -15.58 -12.14
N GLY A 231 8.55 -14.89 -12.07
CA GLY A 231 8.56 -13.49 -11.62
C GLY A 231 8.51 -13.30 -10.11
N ALA A 232 9.47 -13.92 -9.40
CA ALA A 232 9.50 -13.88 -7.94
C ALA A 232 9.52 -12.44 -7.37
N PHE A 233 8.89 -12.28 -6.21
CA PHE A 233 8.85 -11.04 -5.46
C PHE A 233 10.27 -10.55 -5.16
N ARG A 234 10.54 -9.32 -5.56
CA ARG A 234 11.83 -8.66 -5.43
C ARG A 234 11.63 -7.22 -4.96
N ILE A 235 12.58 -6.74 -4.17
CA ILE A 235 12.57 -5.38 -3.64
C ILE A 235 13.75 -4.64 -4.26
N MET A 236 13.46 -3.56 -4.96
CA MET A 236 14.43 -2.58 -5.45
C MET A 236 14.61 -1.50 -4.38
N GLN A 237 15.87 -1.13 -4.13
CA GLN A 237 16.31 -0.12 -3.16
C GLN A 237 17.54 0.61 -3.69
N ASP A 238 17.81 1.78 -3.12
CA ASP A 238 19.03 2.54 -3.33
C ASP A 238 19.22 2.85 -4.83
N GLU A 239 20.42 2.63 -5.38
CA GLU A 239 20.81 2.99 -6.75
C GLU A 239 19.89 2.40 -7.84
N THR A 240 19.24 1.25 -7.56
CA THR A 240 18.35 0.60 -8.54
C THR A 240 17.07 1.39 -8.82
N ILE A 241 16.72 2.33 -7.94
CA ILE A 241 15.52 3.17 -8.05
C ILE A 241 15.81 4.48 -8.80
N ASP A 242 17.08 4.91 -8.90
CA ASP A 242 17.45 6.22 -9.44
C ASP A 242 16.95 6.44 -10.87
N GLN A 243 16.96 5.39 -11.70
CA GLN A 243 16.44 5.45 -13.08
C GLN A 243 14.93 5.75 -13.16
N TYR A 244 14.15 5.34 -12.16
CA TYR A 244 12.71 5.60 -12.09
C TYR A 244 12.44 6.98 -11.50
N LEU A 245 13.22 7.39 -10.50
CA LEU A 245 13.09 8.73 -9.91
C LEU A 245 13.47 9.84 -10.89
N ALA A 246 14.48 9.61 -11.73
CA ALA A 246 14.91 10.58 -12.74
C ALA A 246 13.85 10.85 -13.83
N LYS A 247 12.95 9.89 -14.08
CA LYS A 247 11.85 10.04 -15.06
C LYS A 247 10.65 10.80 -14.52
N LEU A 248 10.58 11.02 -13.21
CA LEU A 248 9.45 11.66 -12.58
C LEU A 248 9.38 13.13 -13.02
N PRO A 249 8.33 13.60 -13.75
CA PRO A 249 8.18 15.02 -14.06
C PRO A 249 8.23 15.87 -12.78
N PRO A 250 8.67 17.14 -12.85
CA PRO A 250 8.64 18.03 -11.69
C PRO A 250 7.21 18.12 -11.12
N LYS A 251 7.10 18.33 -9.81
CA LYS A 251 5.79 18.48 -9.18
C LYS A 251 5.14 19.75 -9.73
N GLU A 252 3.99 19.61 -10.39
CA GLU A 252 3.21 20.77 -10.78
C GLU A 252 2.73 21.49 -9.52
N ASP A 253 3.13 22.75 -9.35
CA ASP A 253 2.59 23.60 -8.30
C ASP A 253 1.12 23.83 -8.58
N ALA A 254 0.25 23.17 -7.81
CA ALA A 254 -1.21 23.34 -7.85
C ALA A 254 -1.68 24.77 -7.45
N ASN A 255 -0.76 25.75 -7.44
CA ASN A 255 -0.99 27.14 -7.08
C ASN A 255 -0.49 28.14 -8.15
N ALA A 256 -0.26 27.69 -9.40
CA ALA A 256 -0.31 28.63 -10.51
C ALA A 256 -1.72 29.25 -10.54
N PRO A 257 -1.88 30.58 -10.45
CA PRO A 257 -3.20 31.19 -10.47
C PRO A 257 -3.89 30.77 -11.76
N ALA A 258 -5.05 30.11 -11.63
CA ALA A 258 -5.92 29.82 -12.76
C ALA A 258 -6.13 31.14 -13.50
N ALA A 259 -5.72 31.20 -14.77
CA ALA A 259 -5.96 32.36 -15.59
C ALA A 259 -7.47 32.69 -15.50
N PRO A 260 -7.85 33.93 -15.15
CA PRO A 260 -9.26 34.26 -15.05
C PRO A 260 -9.93 33.95 -16.40
N PRO A 261 -11.14 33.37 -16.39
CA PRO A 261 -11.84 33.09 -17.63
C PRO A 261 -11.95 34.39 -18.42
N ALA A 262 -11.52 34.35 -19.68
CA ALA A 262 -11.68 35.47 -20.59
C ALA A 262 -13.16 35.83 -20.62
N ALA A 263 -13.51 36.99 -20.10
CA ALA A 263 -14.86 37.53 -20.19
C ALA A 263 -15.17 37.74 -21.67
N THR A 264 -15.92 36.82 -22.27
CA THR A 264 -16.56 37.03 -23.56
C THR A 264 -17.69 38.02 -23.34
N GLY A 265 -17.38 39.31 -23.49
CA GLY A 265 -18.37 40.35 -23.65
C GLY A 265 -19.01 40.22 -25.03
N GLU A 266 -20.16 39.55 -25.09
CA GLU A 266 -21.12 39.75 -26.17
C GLU A 266 -22.35 40.43 -25.58
N ASP A 267 -22.33 41.77 -25.63
CA ASP A 267 -23.54 42.57 -25.53
C ASP A 267 -24.41 42.23 -26.74
N VAL A 268 -25.55 41.57 -26.49
CA VAL A 268 -26.59 41.37 -27.50
C VAL A 268 -27.52 42.60 -27.46
N PRO A 269 -27.58 43.45 -28.49
CA PRO A 269 -28.61 44.47 -28.58
C PRO A 269 -29.96 43.81 -28.94
N MET A 270 -30.95 43.98 -28.06
CA MET A 270 -32.34 43.63 -28.35
C MET A 270 -32.94 44.65 -29.31
N GLU A 271 -33.20 44.24 -30.56
CA GLU A 271 -34.18 44.88 -31.45
C GLU A 271 -35.47 44.07 -31.44
N GLY A 272 -36.62 44.73 -31.26
CA GLY A 272 -37.96 44.17 -31.42
C GLY A 272 -38.94 44.52 -30.30
#